data_AF-A0A0K0D0F3-F1
#
_entry.id   AF-A0A0K0D0F3-F1
#
_cell.length_a   1.000
_cell.length_b   1.000
_cell.length_c   1.000
_cell.angle_alpha   90.00
_cell.angle_beta   90.00
_cell.angle_gamma   90.00
#
_symmetry.space_group_name_H-M   'P 1'
#
loop_
_entity.id
_entity.type
_entity.pdbx_description
1 polymer ?
#
loop_
_entity_poly.entity_id
_entity_poly.type
_entity_poly.pdbx_seq_one_letter_code
_entity_poly.pdbx_strand_id
1 'polypeptide(L)'
;MRQNGSLMFCNSPNCGNYLGRVVSIEGRLVPALGATAFVLKFFESSIPTRRAVRKWSNVTKKYFTPDQIRNYDMCAMSNALTPLTFRSDFTSPCLL
;
A
#
# COMPACT_ATOMS: atom_id res chain seq x y z
N MET A 1 -16.73 19.08 4.68
CA MET A 1 -15.52 19.65 4.03
C MET A 1 -14.68 18.48 3.50
N ARG A 2 -14.47 18.37 2.18
CA ARG A 2 -13.67 17.29 1.58
C ARG A 2 -12.20 17.71 1.57
N GLN A 3 -11.33 17.02 2.29
CA GLN A 3 -9.88 17.22 2.19
C GLN A 3 -9.43 16.81 0.77
N ASN A 4 -9.01 17.77 -0.04
CA ASN A 4 -8.36 17.51 -1.32
C ASN A 4 -6.95 16.96 -1.06
N GLY A 5 -6.80 15.64 -1.16
CA GLY A 5 -5.49 14.98 -1.07
C GLY A 5 -4.60 15.30 -2.28
N SER A 6 -3.30 15.49 -2.06
CA SER A 6 -2.32 15.74 -3.12
C SER A 6 -2.24 14.55 -4.08
N LEU A 7 -2.30 14.82 -5.39
CA LEU A 7 -2.14 13.78 -6.43
C LEU A 7 -0.70 13.26 -6.47
N MET A 8 -0.54 11.98 -6.77
CA MET A 8 0.76 11.30 -6.88
C MET A 8 0.99 10.83 -8.31
N PHE A 9 2.21 11.05 -8.79
CA PHE A 9 2.65 10.66 -10.13
C PHE A 9 3.96 9.88 -10.05
N CYS A 10 4.23 9.06 -11.07
CA CYS A 10 5.50 8.35 -11.17
C CYS A 10 6.65 9.35 -11.33
N ASN A 11 7.64 9.26 -10.44
CA ASN A 11 8.81 10.14 -10.41
C ASN A 11 9.85 9.84 -11.51
N SER A 12 9.62 8.83 -12.36
CA SER A 12 10.54 8.54 -13.46
C SER A 12 10.47 9.66 -14.51
N PRO A 13 11.61 10.18 -15.00
CA PRO A 13 11.67 11.39 -15.85
C PRO A 13 10.74 11.40 -17.06
N ASN A 14 10.40 10.23 -17.61
CA ASN A 14 9.60 10.07 -18.82
C ASN A 14 8.30 9.28 -18.60
N CYS A 15 7.88 9.07 -17.35
CA CYS A 15 6.68 8.27 -17.08
C CYS A 15 5.45 9.15 -16.86
N GLY A 16 5.51 10.05 -15.86
CA GLY A 16 4.39 10.93 -15.52
C GLY A 16 3.07 10.20 -15.16
N ASN A 17 3.10 8.87 -15.03
CA ASN A 17 1.88 8.08 -14.86
C ASN A 17 1.22 8.41 -13.52
N TYR A 18 -0.09 8.62 -13.54
CA TYR A 18 -0.86 8.87 -12.33
C TYR A 18 -0.91 7.62 -11.45
N LEU A 19 -0.46 7.74 -10.21
CA LEU A 19 -0.39 6.63 -9.25
C LEU A 19 -1.57 6.62 -8.28
N GLY A 20 -2.16 7.78 -8.00
CA GLY A 20 -3.20 7.92 -7.00
C GLY A 20 -3.12 9.25 -6.27
N ARG A 21 -3.49 9.26 -4.99
CA ARG A 21 -3.49 10.46 -4.15
C ARG A 21 -3.04 10.16 -2.73
N VAL A 22 -2.49 11.15 -2.04
CA VAL A 22 -2.24 11.09 -0.60
C VAL A 22 -3.54 11.39 0.14
N VAL A 23 -3.91 10.56 1.09
CA VAL A 23 -5.09 10.77 1.95
C VAL A 23 -4.68 10.84 3.41
N SER A 24 -5.44 11.55 4.22
CA SER A 24 -5.27 11.53 5.68
C SER A 24 -6.18 10.46 6.28
N ILE A 25 -5.59 9.52 7.01
CA ILE A 25 -6.30 8.52 7.83
C ILE A 25 -5.82 8.74 9.26
N GLU A 26 -6.72 9.16 10.15
CA GLU A 26 -6.42 9.40 11.59
C GLU A 26 -5.19 10.29 11.81
N GLY A 27 -5.11 11.39 11.04
CA GLY A 27 -4.00 12.35 11.12
C GLY A 27 -2.71 11.92 10.42
N ARG A 28 -2.67 10.72 9.81
CA ARG A 28 -1.52 10.22 9.06
C ARG A 28 -1.73 10.30 7.56
N LEU A 29 -0.73 10.83 6.87
CA LEU A 29 -0.71 10.86 5.41
C LEU A 29 -0.30 9.50 4.86
N VAL A 30 -1.22 8.87 4.12
CA VAL A 30 -1.00 7.56 3.50
C VAL A 30 -1.28 7.62 1.99
N PRO A 31 -0.48 6.92 1.16
CA PRO A 31 -0.72 6.85 -0.27
C PRO A 31 -1.91 5.93 -0.59
N ALA A 32 -2.96 6.48 -1.21
CA ALA A 32 -4.05 5.72 -1.79
C ALA A 32 -3.80 5.49 -3.29
N LEU A 33 -3.41 4.26 -3.63
CA LEU A 33 -2.97 3.88 -4.97
C LEU A 33 -4.14 3.43 -5.87
N GLY A 34 -4.13 3.90 -7.12
CA GLY A 34 -5.07 3.47 -8.15
C GLY A 34 -4.65 2.13 -8.75
N ALA A 35 -5.58 1.18 -8.85
CA ALA A 35 -5.30 -0.16 -9.39
C ALA A 35 -4.67 -0.12 -10.80
N THR A 36 -5.18 0.77 -11.66
CA THR A 36 -4.75 0.93 -13.05
C THR A 36 -3.33 1.44 -13.23
N ALA A 37 -2.71 1.96 -12.17
CA ALA A 37 -1.34 2.44 -12.22
C ALA A 37 -0.30 1.32 -12.21
N PHE A 38 -0.72 0.06 -11.94
CA PHE A 38 0.19 -1.05 -11.68
C PHE A 38 -0.02 -2.25 -12.62
N VAL A 39 1.09 -2.96 -12.84
CA VAL A 39 1.15 -4.23 -13.54
C VAL A 39 1.73 -5.27 -12.57
N LEU A 40 1.04 -6.40 -12.42
CA LEU A 40 1.55 -7.52 -11.63
C LEU A 40 2.51 -8.34 -12.48
N LYS A 41 3.66 -8.67 -11.91
CA LYS A 41 4.61 -9.62 -12.46
C LYS A 41 4.58 -10.87 -11.59
N PHE A 42 4.29 -12.02 -12.19
CA PHE A 42 4.22 -13.32 -11.50
C PHE A 42 4.76 -14.42 -12.42
N PHE A 43 4.94 -15.63 -11.88
CA PHE A 43 5.35 -16.79 -12.66
C PHE A 43 4.16 -17.74 -12.84
N GLU A 44 3.85 -18.09 -14.07
CA GLU A 44 2.87 -19.11 -14.43
C GLU A 44 3.63 -20.28 -15.02
N SER A 45 3.70 -21.40 -14.29
CA SER A 45 4.48 -22.59 -14.70
C SER A 45 5.93 -22.25 -15.09
N SER A 46 6.61 -21.45 -14.26
CA SER A 46 7.98 -20.94 -14.47
C SER A 46 8.16 -19.91 -15.59
N ILE A 47 7.09 -19.52 -16.29
CA ILE A 47 7.14 -18.46 -17.31
C ILE A 47 6.82 -17.11 -16.64
N PRO A 48 7.66 -16.07 -16.81
CA PRO A 48 7.39 -14.74 -16.27
C PRO A 48 6.26 -14.07 -17.03
N THR A 49 5.12 -13.90 -16.37
CA THR A 49 3.91 -13.29 -16.94
C THR A 49 3.66 -11.92 -16.32
N ARG A 50 3.07 -11.02 -17.11
CA ARG A 50 2.65 -9.68 -16.66
C ARG A 50 1.15 -9.50 -16.88
N ARG A 51 0.45 -8.91 -15.91
CA ARG A 51 -0.98 -8.61 -16.00
C ARG A 51 -1.30 -7.22 -15.48
N ALA A 52 -1.97 -6.41 -16.30
CA ALA A 52 -2.46 -5.10 -15.88
C ALA A 52 -3.60 -5.26 -14.86
N VAL A 53 -3.58 -4.46 -13.79
CA VAL A 53 -4.63 -4.47 -12.77
C VAL A 53 -5.66 -3.40 -13.10
N ARG A 54 -6.92 -3.78 -13.29
CA ARG A 54 -8.01 -2.81 -13.53
C ARG A 54 -8.79 -2.45 -12.27
N LYS A 55 -8.89 -3.39 -11.33
CA LYS A 55 -9.59 -3.25 -10.04
C LYS A 55 -8.81 -4.02 -8.99
N TRP A 56 -8.66 -3.47 -7.78
CA TRP A 56 -8.00 -4.16 -6.68
C TRP A 56 -8.71 -5.47 -6.30
N SER A 57 -10.04 -5.54 -6.45
CA SER A 57 -10.83 -6.78 -6.27
C SER A 57 -10.43 -7.92 -7.22
N ASN A 58 -9.84 -7.61 -8.37
CA ASN A 58 -9.42 -8.61 -9.35
C ASN A 58 -8.01 -9.15 -9.06
N VAL A 59 -7.34 -8.59 -8.05
CA VAL A 59 -6.09 -9.11 -7.52
C VAL A 59 -6.44 -10.28 -6.61
N THR A 60 -6.44 -11.48 -7.18
CA THR A 60 -6.85 -12.71 -6.51
C THR A 60 -5.69 -13.43 -5.83
N LYS A 61 -6.03 -14.43 -5.01
CA LYS A 61 -5.12 -15.39 -4.34
C LYS A 61 -4.06 -16.02 -5.26
N LYS A 62 -4.29 -16.08 -6.58
CA LYS A 62 -3.33 -16.64 -7.54
C LYS A 62 -2.06 -15.77 -7.72
N TYR A 63 -2.07 -14.52 -7.27
CA TYR A 63 -1.02 -13.55 -7.57
C TYR A 63 -0.30 -12.98 -6.34
N PHE A 64 -0.76 -13.27 -5.12
CA PHE A 64 -0.22 -12.70 -3.89
C PHE A 64 -0.11 -13.73 -2.76
N THR A 65 0.96 -13.59 -1.98
CA THR A 65 1.10 -14.20 -0.65
C THR A 65 1.45 -13.08 0.34
N PRO A 66 0.67 -12.86 1.41
CA PRO A 66 -0.50 -13.64 1.82
C PRO A 66 -1.70 -13.46 0.88
N ASP A 67 -2.63 -14.42 0.94
CA ASP A 67 -3.75 -14.65 0.01
C ASP A 67 -4.65 -13.43 -0.30
N GLN A 68 -4.65 -12.42 0.56
CA GLN A 68 -5.43 -11.19 0.39
C GLN A 68 -4.57 -9.96 0.72
N ILE A 69 -4.85 -8.86 0.01
CA ILE A 69 -4.36 -7.54 0.41
C ILE A 69 -4.88 -7.29 1.83
N ARG A 70 -3.96 -7.14 2.79
CA ARG A 70 -4.32 -6.96 4.19
C ARG A 70 -5.10 -5.66 4.38
N ASN A 71 -6.04 -5.68 5.31
CA ASN A 71 -6.66 -4.46 5.78
C ASN A 71 -5.62 -3.56 6.44
N TYR A 72 -5.85 -2.26 6.37
CA TYR A 72 -5.02 -1.30 7.06
C TYR A 72 -5.16 -1.50 8.58
N ASP A 73 -4.05 -1.79 9.24
CA ASP A 73 -3.97 -1.91 10.70
C ASP A 73 -3.16 -0.73 11.24
N MET A 74 -3.85 0.15 11.96
CA MET A 74 -3.26 1.37 12.52
C MET A 74 -2.19 1.06 13.57
N CYS A 75 -2.38 0.00 14.35
CA CYS A 75 -1.47 -0.39 15.43
C CYS A 75 -0.19 -0.97 14.85
N ALA A 76 -0.32 -1.89 13.90
CA ALA A 76 0.82 -2.44 13.17
C ALA A 76 1.63 -1.32 12.47
N MET A 77 0.94 -0.37 11.83
CA MET A 77 1.59 0.78 11.19
C MET A 77 2.29 1.71 12.18
N SER A 78 1.69 1.96 13.35
CA SER A 78 2.32 2.77 14.41
C SER A 78 3.61 2.14 14.91
N ASN A 79 3.56 0.83 15.19
CA ASN A 79 4.73 0.08 15.65
C ASN A 79 5.85 0.04 14.59
N ALA A 80 5.50 -0.04 13.30
CA ALA A 80 6.47 -0.05 12.21
C ALA A 80 7.12 1.31 11.95
N LEU A 81 6.44 2.41 12.29
CA LEU A 81 6.94 3.77 12.11
C LEU A 81 7.75 4.27 13.32
N THR A 82 7.59 3.66 14.49
CA THR A 82 8.48 3.88 15.64
C THR A 82 9.87 3.32 15.31
N PRO A 83 10.93 4.15 15.32
CA PRO A 83 12.30 3.68 15.18
C PRO A 83 12.59 2.64 16.26
N LEU A 84 13.32 1.58 15.92
CA LEU A 84 13.84 0.58 16.87
C LEU A 84 14.89 1.24 17.79
N THR A 85 14.49 2.18 18.63
CA THR A 85 15.25 2.52 19.82
C THR A 85 15.00 1.42 20.84
N PHE A 86 16.04 0.67 21.14
CA PHE A 86 16.10 -0.34 22.19
C PHE A 86 15.37 0.18 23.44
N ARG A 87 14.18 -0.35 23.71
CA ARG A 87 13.44 -0.10 24.97
C ARG A 87 12.81 -1.39 25.45
N SER A 88 13.41 -1.93 26.50
CA SER A 88 12.68 -2.43 27.65
C SER A 88 11.65 -1.38 28.05
N ASP A 89 10.40 -1.53 27.61
CA ASP A 89 9.18 -1.15 28.33
C ASP A 89 7.98 -1.40 27.43
N PHE A 90 7.26 -2.47 27.76
CA PHE A 90 5.99 -2.88 27.16
C PHE A 90 4.91 -1.82 27.47
N THR A 91 4.78 -0.80 26.64
CA THR A 91 3.51 -0.07 26.52
C THR A 91 3.23 0.17 25.05
N SER A 92 2.63 -0.84 24.41
CA SER A 92 2.02 -0.64 23.11
C SER A 92 0.78 0.26 23.30
N PRO A 93 0.66 1.38 22.57
CA PRO A 93 -0.47 2.31 22.69
C PRO A 93 -1.81 1.74 22.18
N CYS A 94 -1.86 0.44 21.86
CA CYS A 94 -3.02 -0.25 21.31
C CYS A 94 -3.66 -1.27 22.26
N LEU A 95 -3.35 -1.22 23.56
CA LEU A 95 -4.10 -1.97 24.58
C LEU A 95 -5.27 -1.12 25.08
N LEU A 96 -6.42 -1.31 24.45
CA LEU A 96 -7.75 -1.15 25.05
C LEU A 96 -8.51 -2.46 24.89
#